data_AF-A0A915PPZ3-F1
#
_entry.id   AF-A0A915PPZ3-F1
#
_cell.length_a   1.000
_cell.length_b   1.000
_cell.length_c   1.000
_cell.angle_alpha   90.00
_cell.angle_beta   90.00
_cell.angle_gamma   90.00
#
_symmetry.space_group_name_H-M   'P 1'
#
loop_
_entity.id
_entity.type
_entity.pdbx_description
1 polymer ?
#
loop_
_entity_poly.entity_id
_entity_poly.type
_entity_poly.pdbx_seq_one_letter_code
_entity_poly.pdbx_strand_id
1 'polypeptide(L)'
;QDFTFLFNYFIDSDSFTSEFLVEFLNSFYQHAERVREKYSAQGNHLLFEAQRMIYGGGFFPEFKNAKIWRKEGIDILNKEIKKQVFRDGYQYELSPNYHVGCIEIFLKALRMAQLCGIENEFPKSYVSTVERMIMANMSASYPNGILPMFGDAKLEAWKKMRKNYQRWHKVFPENQAILYMASRRKKGKAPKYLSKALEDAGFY
;
A
#
# COMPACT_ATOMS: atom_id res chain seq x y z
N GLN A 1 18.95 2.31 0.68
CA GLN A 1 18.91 1.57 -0.60
C GLN A 1 17.89 0.44 -0.48
N ASP A 2 17.31 -0.01 -1.59
CA ASP A 2 16.37 -1.13 -1.62
C ASP A 2 17.15 -2.45 -1.76
N PHE A 3 17.44 -3.09 -0.62
CA PHE A 3 18.22 -4.33 -0.55
C PHE A 3 17.55 -5.46 -1.36
N THR A 4 16.22 -5.56 -1.33
CA THR A 4 15.50 -6.67 -1.97
C THR A 4 15.58 -6.62 -3.49
N PHE A 5 15.51 -5.41 -4.06
CA PHE A 5 15.72 -5.22 -5.49
C PHE A 5 17.15 -5.56 -5.90
N LEU A 6 18.15 -5.04 -5.17
CA LEU A 6 19.56 -5.28 -5.48
C LEU A 6 19.93 -6.76 -5.35
N PHE A 7 19.39 -7.45 -4.35
CA PHE A 7 19.56 -8.90 -4.21
C PHE A 7 19.13 -9.64 -5.48
N ASN A 8 17.88 -9.45 -5.92
CA ASN A 8 17.38 -10.10 -7.14
C ASN A 8 18.17 -9.72 -8.39
N TYR A 9 18.69 -8.50 -8.46
CA TYR A 9 19.42 -8.03 -9.62
C TYR A 9 20.81 -8.65 -9.74
N PHE A 10 21.46 -8.96 -8.60
CA PHE A 10 22.86 -9.38 -8.57
C PHE A 10 23.08 -10.84 -8.17
N ILE A 11 22.08 -11.54 -7.63
CA ILE A 11 22.26 -12.90 -7.09
C ILE A 11 22.81 -13.92 -8.11
N ASP A 12 22.54 -13.72 -9.39
CA ASP A 12 23.01 -14.59 -10.48
C ASP A 12 24.39 -14.21 -11.03
N SER A 13 25.05 -13.19 -10.46
CA SER A 13 26.39 -12.77 -10.88
C SER A 13 27.47 -13.68 -10.30
N ASP A 14 28.49 -14.01 -11.08
CA ASP A 14 29.69 -14.73 -10.60
C ASP A 14 30.41 -13.98 -9.46
N SER A 15 30.22 -12.66 -9.37
CA SER A 15 30.78 -11.85 -8.27
C SER A 15 29.96 -11.92 -6.98
N PHE A 16 28.74 -12.50 -7.01
CA PHE A 16 27.90 -12.69 -5.84
C PHE A 16 28.26 -14.02 -5.17
N THR A 17 29.39 -14.05 -4.49
CA THR A 17 29.92 -15.28 -3.87
C THR A 17 29.10 -15.70 -2.65
N SER A 18 29.30 -16.95 -2.20
CA SER A 18 28.71 -17.46 -0.96
C SER A 18 29.09 -16.62 0.27
N GLU A 19 30.33 -16.12 0.31
CA GLU A 19 30.84 -15.28 1.39
C GLU A 19 30.12 -13.93 1.39
N PHE A 20 29.97 -13.32 0.20
CA PHE A 20 29.22 -12.07 0.05
C PHE A 20 27.73 -12.25 0.41
N LEU A 21 27.12 -13.39 0.07
CA LEU A 21 25.74 -13.69 0.46
C LEU A 21 25.59 -13.66 1.99
N VAL A 22 26.53 -14.27 2.73
CA VAL A 22 26.51 -14.27 4.20
C VAL A 22 26.67 -12.85 4.74
N GLU A 23 27.60 -12.06 4.22
CA GLU A 23 27.78 -10.66 4.61
C GLU A 23 26.53 -9.82 4.32
N PHE A 24 25.95 -9.98 3.14
CA PHE A 24 24.73 -9.29 2.72
C PHE A 24 23.57 -9.60 3.66
N LEU A 25 23.33 -10.89 3.97
CA LEU A 25 22.24 -11.30 4.85
C LEU A 25 22.46 -10.83 6.29
N ASN A 26 23.70 -10.87 6.80
CA ASN A 26 24.03 -10.33 8.11
C ASN A 26 23.78 -8.81 8.17
N SER A 27 24.21 -8.08 7.13
CA SER A 27 23.97 -6.64 7.02
C SER A 27 22.48 -6.31 6.95
N PHE A 28 21.72 -7.07 6.14
CA PHE A 28 20.27 -6.91 6.03
C PHE A 28 19.57 -7.13 7.38
N TYR A 29 19.93 -8.22 8.08
CA TYR A 29 19.39 -8.54 9.39
C TYR A 29 19.65 -7.40 10.40
N GLN A 30 20.88 -6.88 10.45
CA GLN A 30 21.23 -5.76 11.33
C GLN A 30 20.42 -4.50 11.01
N HIS A 31 20.19 -4.20 9.73
CA HIS A 31 19.33 -3.07 9.34
C HIS A 31 17.88 -3.26 9.79
N ALA A 32 17.32 -4.46 9.62
CA ALA A 32 15.96 -4.78 10.04
C ALA A 32 15.79 -4.65 11.57
N GLU A 33 16.72 -5.21 12.35
CA GLU A 33 16.68 -5.09 13.82
C GLU A 33 16.87 -3.63 14.27
N ARG A 34 17.75 -2.86 13.62
CA ARG A 34 17.98 -1.46 13.95
C ARG A 34 16.76 -0.57 13.70
N VAL A 35 15.95 -0.90 12.67
CA VAL A 35 14.65 -0.25 12.43
C VAL A 35 13.67 -0.61 13.54
N ARG A 36 13.57 -1.89 13.92
CA ARG A 36 12.66 -2.33 14.99
C ARG A 36 12.92 -1.65 16.32
N GLU A 37 14.18 -1.49 16.68
CA GLU A 37 14.56 -0.82 17.93
C GLU A 37 14.19 0.67 17.94
N LYS A 38 14.10 1.31 16.76
CA LYS A 38 13.97 2.76 16.62
C LYS A 38 12.96 3.18 15.57
N TYR A 39 11.79 2.54 15.59
CA TYR A 39 10.65 3.05 14.85
C TYR A 39 10.39 4.52 15.19
N SER A 40 10.04 5.28 14.16
CA SER A 40 9.55 6.64 14.30
C SER A 40 8.27 6.65 15.14
N ALA A 41 8.07 7.67 15.97
CA ALA A 41 6.92 7.70 16.87
C ALA A 41 5.57 7.78 16.13
N GLN A 42 5.52 8.51 15.01
CA GLN A 42 4.31 8.75 14.23
C GLN A 42 4.62 9.25 12.80
N GLY A 43 3.57 9.42 12.00
CA GLY A 43 3.64 10.04 10.69
C GLY A 43 4.16 9.12 9.59
N ASN A 44 4.48 9.71 8.43
CA ASN A 44 4.81 8.96 7.22
C ASN A 44 6.07 8.09 7.36
N HIS A 45 7.04 8.50 8.17
CA HIS A 45 8.25 7.72 8.42
C HIS A 45 7.92 6.36 9.06
N LEU A 46 7.07 6.35 10.09
CA LEU A 46 6.60 5.13 10.74
C LEU A 46 5.90 4.19 9.74
N LEU A 47 5.06 4.73 8.87
CA LEU A 47 4.38 3.93 7.84
C LEU A 47 5.37 3.27 6.87
N PHE A 48 6.39 4.00 6.41
CA PHE A 48 7.41 3.46 5.52
C PHE A 48 8.31 2.43 6.20
N GLU A 49 8.68 2.65 7.46
CA GLU A 49 9.44 1.69 8.26
C GLU A 49 8.66 0.40 8.45
N ALA A 50 7.41 0.48 8.90
CA ALA A 50 6.52 -0.68 9.05
C ALA A 50 6.33 -1.44 7.73
N GLN A 51 6.09 -0.72 6.62
CA GLN A 51 6.01 -1.33 5.30
C GLN A 51 7.30 -2.08 4.94
N ARG A 52 8.47 -1.48 5.18
CA ARG A 52 9.77 -2.13 4.88
C ARG A 52 10.04 -3.35 5.74
N MET A 53 9.56 -3.39 6.98
CA MET A 53 9.69 -4.58 7.83
C MET A 53 8.83 -5.75 7.33
N ILE A 54 7.65 -5.47 6.77
CA ILE A 54 6.84 -6.48 6.08
C ILE A 54 7.57 -6.98 4.83
N TYR A 55 8.18 -6.08 4.05
CA TYR A 55 8.97 -6.46 2.88
C TYR A 55 10.13 -7.37 3.27
N GLY A 56 10.90 -6.99 4.29
CA GLY A 56 12.05 -7.80 4.73
C GLY A 56 11.66 -9.17 5.22
N GLY A 57 10.63 -9.26 6.07
CA GLY A 57 10.17 -10.55 6.60
C GLY A 57 9.40 -11.40 5.59
N GLY A 58 8.84 -10.79 4.53
CA GLY A 58 8.20 -11.51 3.43
C GLY A 58 9.20 -11.98 2.36
N PHE A 59 10.24 -11.18 2.10
CA PHE A 59 11.24 -11.46 1.07
C PHE A 59 12.32 -12.44 1.54
N PHE A 60 12.75 -12.35 2.81
CA PHE A 60 13.68 -13.29 3.43
C PHE A 60 13.00 -14.04 4.60
N PRO A 61 12.03 -14.93 4.31
CA PRO A 61 11.30 -15.66 5.34
C PRO A 61 12.16 -16.64 6.16
N GLU A 62 13.39 -16.92 5.71
CA GLU A 62 14.35 -17.83 6.35
C GLU A 62 14.94 -17.28 7.65
N PHE A 63 14.93 -15.94 7.83
CA PHE A 63 15.38 -15.36 9.09
C PHE A 63 14.48 -15.80 10.25
N LYS A 64 15.10 -16.16 11.39
CA LYS A 64 14.38 -16.51 12.62
C LYS A 64 13.38 -15.42 13.04
N ASN A 65 13.73 -14.14 12.85
CA ASN A 65 12.89 -13.00 13.21
C ASN A 65 11.93 -12.53 12.11
N ALA A 66 11.94 -13.15 10.92
CA ALA A 66 11.10 -12.72 9.80
C ALA A 66 9.61 -12.61 10.17
N LYS A 67 9.08 -13.60 10.91
CA LYS A 67 7.68 -13.57 11.40
C LYS A 67 7.40 -12.38 12.34
N ILE A 68 8.36 -12.04 13.19
CA ILE A 68 8.25 -10.91 14.12
C ILE A 68 8.21 -9.60 13.33
N TRP A 69 9.10 -9.45 12.34
CA TRP A 69 9.18 -8.27 11.48
C TRP A 69 7.86 -8.00 10.75
N ARG A 70 7.26 -9.04 10.16
CA ARG A 70 5.97 -8.94 9.49
C ARG A 70 4.86 -8.57 10.46
N LYS A 71 4.76 -9.27 11.59
CA LYS A 71 3.73 -9.03 12.59
C LYS A 71 3.76 -7.57 13.08
N GLU A 72 4.92 -7.07 13.46
CA GLU A 72 5.06 -5.68 13.93
C GLU A 72 4.69 -4.66 12.85
N GLY A 73 5.18 -4.86 11.62
CA GLY A 73 4.83 -3.97 10.52
C GLY A 73 3.32 -3.96 10.22
N ILE A 74 2.68 -5.14 10.22
CA ILE A 74 1.24 -5.28 10.02
C ILE A 74 0.46 -4.62 11.16
N ASP A 75 0.86 -4.84 12.41
CA ASP A 75 0.22 -4.25 13.58
C ASP A 75 0.29 -2.73 13.55
N ILE A 76 1.44 -2.16 13.19
CA ILE A 76 1.63 -0.72 13.04
C ILE A 76 0.72 -0.18 11.93
N LEU A 77 0.77 -0.75 10.72
CA LEU A 77 -0.06 -0.28 9.61
C LEU A 77 -1.55 -0.41 9.92
N ASN A 78 -1.97 -1.48 10.60
CA ASN A 78 -3.37 -1.68 11.01
C ASN A 78 -3.82 -0.73 12.11
N LYS A 79 -2.91 -0.31 13.00
CA LYS A 79 -3.19 0.76 13.97
C LYS A 79 -3.33 2.10 13.27
N GLU A 80 -2.42 2.43 12.35
CA GLU A 80 -2.39 3.73 11.69
C GLU A 80 -3.52 3.91 10.67
N ILE A 81 -3.87 2.87 9.90
CA ILE A 81 -5.00 2.96 8.96
C ILE A 81 -6.32 3.29 9.68
N LYS A 82 -6.51 2.80 10.92
CA LYS A 82 -7.69 3.07 11.74
C LYS A 82 -7.73 4.50 12.29
N LYS A 83 -6.57 5.15 12.42
CA LYS A 83 -6.47 6.56 12.85
C LYS A 83 -6.65 7.53 11.70
N GLN A 84 -6.14 7.17 10.53
CA GLN A 84 -6.02 8.08 9.40
C GLN A 84 -7.16 7.98 8.39
N VAL A 85 -7.95 6.91 8.43
CA VAL A 85 -9.02 6.64 7.45
C VAL A 85 -10.36 6.58 8.15
N PHE A 86 -11.29 7.40 7.70
CA PHE A 86 -12.67 7.43 8.19
C PHE A 86 -13.44 6.15 7.81
N ARG A 87 -14.65 5.97 8.37
CA ARG A 87 -15.44 4.76 8.11
C ARG A 87 -15.89 4.70 6.66
N ASP A 88 -16.19 5.84 6.07
CA ASP A 88 -16.53 6.01 4.65
C ASP A 88 -15.37 5.73 3.68
N GLY A 89 -14.14 5.61 4.21
CA GLY A 89 -12.94 5.26 3.46
C GLY A 89 -12.09 6.46 3.06
N TYR A 90 -12.49 7.71 3.29
CA TYR A 90 -11.62 8.84 2.96
C TYR A 90 -10.54 9.07 4.02
N GLN A 91 -9.43 9.70 3.63
CA GLN A 91 -8.31 9.97 4.51
C GLN A 91 -8.48 11.33 5.21
N TYR A 92 -8.08 11.40 6.49
CA TYR A 92 -8.40 12.50 7.41
C TYR A 92 -7.80 13.88 7.06
N GLU A 93 -6.81 13.97 6.18
CA GLU A 93 -6.25 15.26 5.72
C GLU A 93 -7.15 15.93 4.68
N LEU A 94 -8.20 15.25 4.20
CA LEU A 94 -9.22 15.79 3.29
C LEU A 94 -8.67 16.36 1.97
N SER A 95 -7.42 16.05 1.62
CA SER A 95 -6.80 16.42 0.35
C SER A 95 -6.74 15.21 -0.59
N PRO A 96 -7.37 15.27 -1.79
CA PRO A 96 -7.38 14.17 -2.75
C PRO A 96 -6.01 13.59 -3.11
N ASN A 97 -4.96 14.39 -3.29
CA ASN A 97 -3.62 13.88 -3.59
C ASN A 97 -3.01 13.12 -2.40
N TYR A 98 -3.22 13.61 -1.17
CA TYR A 98 -2.76 12.92 0.04
C TYR A 98 -3.53 11.62 0.27
N HIS A 99 -4.84 11.62 0.02
CA HIS A 99 -5.66 10.41 0.05
C HIS A 99 -5.11 9.33 -0.90
N VAL A 100 -4.80 9.68 -2.15
CA VAL A 100 -4.19 8.75 -3.12
C VAL A 100 -2.81 8.26 -2.67
N GLY A 101 -1.97 9.16 -2.11
CA GLY A 101 -0.68 8.79 -1.55
C GLY A 101 -0.81 7.78 -0.41
N CYS A 102 -1.80 7.97 0.47
CA CYS A 102 -2.12 7.10 1.58
C CYS A 102 -2.61 5.72 1.11
N ILE A 103 -3.46 5.66 0.06
CA ILE A 103 -3.84 4.39 -0.61
C ILE A 103 -2.59 3.64 -1.02
N GLU A 104 -1.63 4.28 -1.70
CA GLU A 104 -0.43 3.62 -2.19
C GLU A 104 0.44 3.04 -1.06
N ILE A 105 0.53 3.71 0.09
CA ILE A 105 1.27 3.20 1.25
C ILE A 105 0.64 1.91 1.77
N PHE A 106 -0.65 1.93 2.08
CA PHE A 106 -1.31 0.77 2.66
C PHE A 106 -1.48 -0.39 1.66
N LEU A 107 -1.73 -0.07 0.39
CA LEU A 107 -1.91 -1.04 -0.67
C LEU A 107 -0.61 -1.75 -1.06
N LYS A 108 0.54 -1.06 -1.06
CA LYS A 108 1.84 -1.70 -1.36
C LYS A 108 2.21 -2.77 -0.32
N ALA A 109 1.97 -2.51 0.96
CA ALA A 109 2.18 -3.50 2.01
C ALA A 109 1.33 -4.76 1.80
N LEU A 110 0.03 -4.57 1.50
CA LEU A 110 -0.88 -5.68 1.20
C LEU A 110 -0.47 -6.43 -0.08
N ARG A 111 -0.07 -5.72 -1.13
CA ARG A 111 0.37 -6.35 -2.39
C ARG A 111 1.63 -7.18 -2.18
N MET A 112 2.60 -6.68 -1.42
CA MET A 112 3.80 -7.45 -1.09
C MET A 112 3.43 -8.72 -0.34
N ALA A 113 2.52 -8.61 0.63
CA ALA A 113 2.06 -9.77 1.39
C ALA A 113 1.41 -10.84 0.51
N GLN A 114 0.57 -10.44 -0.46
CA GLN A 114 -0.01 -11.35 -1.46
C GLN A 114 1.05 -12.03 -2.33
N LEU A 115 2.11 -11.32 -2.72
CA LEU A 115 3.20 -11.88 -3.54
C LEU A 115 4.05 -12.87 -2.75
N CYS A 116 4.16 -12.68 -1.43
CA CYS A 116 4.89 -13.56 -0.52
C CYS A 116 4.03 -14.68 0.10
N GLY A 117 2.73 -14.77 -0.23
CA GLY A 117 1.82 -15.79 0.32
C GLY A 117 1.53 -15.65 1.82
N ILE A 118 1.56 -14.41 2.34
CA ILE A 118 1.39 -14.05 3.76
C ILE A 118 0.23 -13.06 3.96
N GLU A 119 -0.63 -12.89 2.95
CA GLU A 119 -1.76 -11.97 3.00
C GLU A 119 -2.78 -12.31 4.09
N ASN A 120 -2.84 -13.58 4.51
CA ASN A 120 -3.66 -14.04 5.62
C ASN A 120 -3.20 -13.50 6.99
N GLU A 121 -1.96 -12.99 7.10
CA GLU A 121 -1.48 -12.31 8.30
C GLU A 121 -2.14 -10.92 8.48
N PHE A 122 -2.68 -10.33 7.39
CA PHE A 122 -3.41 -9.06 7.48
C PHE A 122 -4.83 -9.26 8.02
N PRO A 123 -5.29 -8.41 8.96
CA PRO A 123 -6.68 -8.41 9.38
C PRO A 123 -7.62 -8.12 8.19
N LYS A 124 -8.73 -8.86 8.09
CA LYS A 124 -9.77 -8.61 7.07
C LYS A 124 -10.27 -7.15 7.09
N SER A 125 -10.30 -6.53 8.26
CA SER A 125 -10.65 -5.12 8.41
C SER A 125 -9.68 -4.21 7.64
N TYR A 126 -8.37 -4.47 7.70
CA TYR A 126 -7.37 -3.70 6.98
C TYR A 126 -7.61 -3.79 5.46
N VAL A 127 -7.74 -5.01 4.95
CA VAL A 127 -8.00 -5.28 3.53
C VAL A 127 -9.25 -4.55 3.05
N SER A 128 -10.34 -4.65 3.83
CA SER A 128 -11.61 -3.95 3.54
C SER A 128 -11.47 -2.43 3.57
N THR A 129 -10.64 -1.87 4.46
CA THR A 129 -10.43 -0.43 4.56
C THR A 129 -9.66 0.09 3.35
N VAL A 130 -8.60 -0.61 2.92
CA VAL A 130 -7.86 -0.24 1.70
C VAL A 130 -8.78 -0.26 0.47
N GLU A 131 -9.65 -1.27 0.35
CA GLU A 131 -10.65 -1.33 -0.72
C GLU A 131 -11.64 -0.16 -0.64
N ARG A 132 -12.15 0.16 0.56
CA ARG A 132 -13.04 1.33 0.77
C ARG A 132 -12.36 2.64 0.39
N MET A 133 -11.07 2.82 0.69
CA MET A 133 -10.34 4.02 0.26
C MET A 133 -10.34 4.17 -1.26
N ILE A 134 -10.11 3.09 -2.00
CA ILE A 134 -10.17 3.13 -3.48
C ILE A 134 -11.57 3.49 -3.98
N MET A 135 -12.61 2.93 -3.35
CA MET A 135 -14.00 3.24 -3.70
C MET A 135 -14.39 4.69 -3.35
N ALA A 136 -13.86 5.23 -2.25
CA ALA A 136 -14.05 6.62 -1.85
C ALA A 136 -13.37 7.57 -2.85
N ASN A 137 -12.13 7.27 -3.26
CA ASN A 137 -11.44 7.98 -4.34
C ASN A 137 -12.22 7.97 -5.65
N MET A 138 -12.84 6.84 -6.00
CA MET A 138 -13.70 6.75 -7.19
C MET A 138 -14.94 7.64 -7.06
N SER A 139 -15.57 7.68 -5.89
CA SER A 139 -16.76 8.49 -5.62
C SER A 139 -16.45 9.98 -5.65
N ALA A 140 -15.27 10.38 -5.18
CA ALA A 140 -14.78 11.76 -5.21
C ALA A 140 -14.22 12.19 -6.57
N SER A 141 -14.15 11.30 -7.57
CA SER A 141 -13.59 11.62 -8.91
C SER A 141 -14.66 12.13 -9.87
N TYR A 142 -14.32 13.10 -10.71
CA TYR A 142 -15.16 13.51 -11.84
C TYR A 142 -15.35 12.38 -12.86
N PRO A 143 -16.35 12.48 -13.78
CA PRO A 143 -16.54 11.52 -14.86
C PRO A 143 -15.37 11.42 -15.85
N ASN A 144 -14.38 12.31 -15.84
CA ASN A 144 -13.14 12.15 -16.62
C ASN A 144 -12.02 11.45 -15.81
N GLY A 145 -12.29 11.05 -14.56
CA GLY A 145 -11.40 10.37 -13.65
C GLY A 145 -10.37 11.28 -12.96
N ILE A 146 -10.54 12.60 -13.08
CA ILE A 146 -9.75 13.62 -12.40
C ILE A 146 -10.36 13.87 -11.01
N LEU A 147 -9.52 14.10 -10.01
CA LEU A 147 -9.94 14.47 -8.66
C LEU A 147 -10.13 15.99 -8.55
N PRO A 148 -11.07 16.47 -7.71
CA PRO A 148 -11.16 17.89 -7.37
C PRO A 148 -9.87 18.37 -6.70
N MET A 149 -9.61 19.68 -6.75
CA MET A 149 -8.40 20.28 -6.17
C MET A 149 -8.71 20.94 -4.81
N PHE A 150 -9.24 20.15 -3.87
CA PHE A 150 -9.50 20.63 -2.51
C PHE A 150 -8.22 20.57 -1.64
N GLY A 151 -8.01 21.59 -0.80
CA GLY A 151 -6.80 21.74 0.01
C GLY A 151 -5.55 21.86 -0.87
N ASP A 152 -4.48 21.17 -0.49
CA ASP A 152 -3.19 21.17 -1.21
C ASP A 152 -3.15 20.22 -2.42
N ALA A 153 -4.33 19.84 -2.93
CA ALA A 153 -4.43 18.96 -4.09
C ALA A 153 -4.02 19.67 -5.39
N LYS A 154 -3.33 18.94 -6.25
CA LYS A 154 -2.91 19.40 -7.58
C LYS A 154 -3.58 18.55 -8.64
N LEU A 155 -3.87 19.17 -9.78
CA LEU A 155 -4.41 18.47 -10.94
C LEU A 155 -3.52 17.28 -11.33
N GLU A 156 -4.07 16.07 -11.24
CA GLU A 156 -3.41 14.88 -11.76
C GLU A 156 -4.03 14.43 -13.09
N ALA A 157 -3.17 14.17 -14.06
CA ALA A 157 -3.61 13.64 -15.34
C ALA A 157 -4.29 12.27 -15.15
N TRP A 158 -5.44 12.08 -15.80
CA TRP A 158 -6.17 10.80 -15.81
C TRP A 158 -5.27 9.60 -16.19
N LYS A 159 -4.27 9.80 -17.05
CA LYS A 159 -3.31 8.75 -17.43
C LYS A 159 -2.56 8.19 -16.20
N LYS A 160 -2.20 9.03 -15.23
CA LYS A 160 -1.53 8.63 -13.98
C LYS A 160 -2.52 7.90 -13.08
N MET A 161 -3.70 8.47 -12.85
CA MET A 161 -4.73 7.84 -12.01
C MET A 161 -5.19 6.48 -12.54
N ARG A 162 -5.33 6.33 -13.86
CA ARG A 162 -5.61 5.04 -14.50
C ARG A 162 -4.54 3.99 -14.18
N LYS A 163 -3.26 4.36 -14.18
CA LYS A 163 -2.18 3.44 -13.79
C LYS A 163 -2.32 3.02 -12.32
N ASN A 164 -2.82 3.89 -11.45
CA ASN A 164 -3.15 3.53 -10.07
C ASN A 164 -4.25 2.48 -10.05
N TYR A 165 -5.40 2.72 -10.69
CA TYR A 165 -6.48 1.72 -10.78
C TYR A 165 -6.03 0.38 -11.37
N GLN A 166 -5.15 0.38 -12.37
CA GLN A 166 -4.56 -0.86 -12.90
C GLN A 166 -3.73 -1.61 -11.85
N ARG A 167 -2.99 -0.90 -11.00
CA ARG A 167 -2.24 -1.51 -9.88
C ARG A 167 -3.19 -1.98 -8.78
N TRP A 168 -4.19 -1.18 -8.42
CA TRP A 168 -5.18 -1.51 -7.40
C TRP A 168 -6.00 -2.74 -7.78
N HIS A 169 -6.36 -2.89 -9.05
CA HIS A 169 -7.05 -4.08 -9.56
C HIS A 169 -6.22 -5.36 -9.42
N LYS A 170 -4.88 -5.28 -9.46
CA LYS A 170 -4.04 -6.47 -9.20
C LYS A 170 -4.19 -6.99 -7.77
N VAL A 171 -4.51 -6.09 -6.83
CA VAL A 171 -4.72 -6.40 -5.40
C VAL A 171 -6.16 -6.87 -5.15
N PHE A 172 -7.12 -6.27 -5.85
CA PHE A 172 -8.56 -6.56 -5.74
C PHE A 172 -9.13 -7.00 -7.11
N PRO A 173 -8.78 -8.20 -7.62
CA PRO A 173 -9.17 -8.64 -8.96
C PRO A 173 -10.67 -8.88 -9.12
N GLU A 174 -11.37 -9.19 -8.03
CA GLU A 174 -12.81 -9.45 -8.05
C GLU A 174 -13.65 -8.16 -8.10
N ASN A 175 -13.07 -7.02 -7.73
CA ASN A 175 -13.81 -5.76 -7.66
C ASN A 175 -14.02 -5.16 -9.07
N GLN A 176 -15.25 -5.32 -9.57
CA GLN A 176 -15.65 -4.89 -10.90
C GLN A 176 -15.64 -3.37 -11.10
N ALA A 177 -15.77 -2.56 -10.04
CA ALA A 177 -15.70 -1.11 -10.13
C ALA A 177 -14.27 -0.61 -10.31
N ILE A 178 -13.32 -1.26 -9.63
CA ILE A 178 -11.89 -0.99 -9.84
C ILE A 178 -11.49 -1.39 -11.27
N LEU A 179 -11.95 -2.54 -11.78
CA LEU A 179 -11.75 -2.95 -13.17
C LEU A 179 -12.35 -1.95 -14.17
N TYR A 180 -13.54 -1.43 -13.86
CA TYR A 180 -14.21 -0.41 -14.66
C TYR A 180 -13.35 0.84 -14.84
N MET A 181 -12.77 1.35 -13.76
CA MET A 181 -11.86 2.49 -13.84
C MET A 181 -10.53 2.14 -14.54
N ALA A 182 -9.93 0.99 -14.22
CA ALA A 182 -8.66 0.54 -14.80
C ALA A 182 -8.73 0.35 -16.33
N SER A 183 -9.87 -0.11 -16.83
CA SER A 183 -10.10 -0.45 -18.23
C SER A 183 -10.56 0.73 -19.12
N ARG A 184 -10.67 1.94 -18.56
CA ARG A 184 -11.40 3.07 -19.19
C ARG A 184 -12.84 2.68 -19.55
N ARG A 185 -13.54 2.06 -18.60
CA ARG A 185 -14.97 1.71 -18.71
C ARG A 185 -15.29 0.67 -19.79
N LYS A 186 -14.27 -0.01 -20.33
CA LYS A 186 -14.44 -1.05 -21.36
C LYS A 186 -14.74 -2.43 -20.80
N LYS A 187 -14.38 -2.68 -19.55
CA LYS A 187 -14.56 -3.95 -18.82
C LYS A 187 -15.01 -3.65 -17.39
N GLY A 188 -15.48 -4.64 -16.65
CA GLY A 188 -15.99 -4.45 -15.29
C GLY A 188 -17.38 -3.81 -15.27
N LYS A 189 -17.79 -3.30 -14.11
CA LYS A 189 -19.13 -2.71 -13.89
C LYS A 189 -18.98 -1.43 -13.09
N ALA A 190 -19.76 -0.41 -13.44
CA ALA A 190 -19.87 0.79 -12.62
C ALA A 190 -20.41 0.44 -11.21
N PRO A 191 -20.13 1.26 -10.19
CA PRO A 191 -20.76 1.12 -8.87
C PRO A 191 -22.28 1.09 -8.98
N LYS A 192 -22.95 0.40 -8.05
CA LYS A 192 -24.41 0.27 -8.02
C LYS A 192 -25.13 1.53 -7.51
N TYR A 193 -24.46 2.67 -7.48
CA TYR A 193 -24.97 3.95 -7.02
C TYR A 193 -24.55 5.07 -7.99
N LEU A 194 -25.28 6.20 -7.95
CA LEU A 194 -24.96 7.41 -8.70
C LEU A 194 -24.30 8.43 -7.76
N SER A 195 -25.13 9.20 -7.03
CA SER A 195 -24.66 10.08 -5.95
C SER A 195 -24.21 9.27 -4.74
N LYS A 196 -23.11 9.69 -4.11
CA LYS A 196 -22.56 9.01 -2.94
C LYS A 196 -21.94 10.01 -1.98
N ALA A 197 -22.53 10.13 -0.80
CA ALA A 197 -21.94 10.85 0.31
C ALA A 197 -20.82 10.03 0.98
N LEU A 198 -19.72 10.71 1.27
CA LEU A 198 -18.67 10.35 2.21
C LEU A 198 -18.85 11.26 3.42
N GLU A 199 -19.77 10.89 4.31
CA GLU A 199 -20.29 11.76 5.37
C GLU A 199 -19.25 12.14 6.42
N ASP A 200 -18.36 11.20 6.80
CA ASP A 200 -17.30 11.48 7.78
C ASP A 200 -16.28 12.47 7.18
N ALA A 201 -16.01 12.34 5.88
CA ALA A 201 -15.10 13.22 5.15
C ALA A 201 -15.74 14.55 4.72
N GLY A 202 -17.07 14.63 4.66
CA GLY A 202 -17.82 15.79 4.17
C GLY A 202 -17.80 15.97 2.64
N PHE A 203 -17.67 14.89 1.86
CA PHE A 203 -17.73 14.94 0.38
C PHE A 203 -19.08 14.41 -0.11
N TYR A 204 -19.77 15.15 -0.99
CA TYR A 204 -21.14 14.85 -1.47
C TYR A 204 -21.24 14.91 -2.99
#